data_AF-A0A550GUU8-F1
#
_entry.id   AF-A0A550GUU8-F1
#
_cell.length_a   1.000
_cell.length_b   1.000
_cell.length_c   1.000
_cell.angle_alpha   90.00
_cell.angle_beta   90.00
_cell.angle_gamma   90.00
#
_symmetry.space_group_name_H-M   'P 1'
#
loop_
_entity.id
_entity.type
_entity.pdbx_description
1 polymer ?
#
loop_
_entity_poly.entity_id
_entity_poly.type
_entity_poly.pdbx_seq_one_letter_code
_entity_poly.pdbx_strand_id
1 'polypeptide(L)' 'MKPLKYNEIMPRVAIEKLKLIEEQDLVDLVGRNLEAIRNALLETSYRDELNVPPQETNSN' A
#
# COMPACT_ATOMS: atom_id res chain seq x y z
N MET A 1 17.79 26.92 0.36
CA MET A 1 16.89 27.23 1.49
C MET A 1 15.88 26.10 1.63
N LYS A 2 15.74 25.47 2.81
CA LYS A 2 14.60 24.58 3.06
C LYS A 2 13.34 25.46 3.16
N PRO A 3 12.21 25.06 2.53
CA PRO A 3 10.98 25.84 2.65
C PRO A 3 10.59 25.95 4.14
N LEU A 4 10.08 27.11 4.54
CA LEU A 4 9.73 27.44 5.94
C LEU A 4 8.78 26.42 6.62
N LYS A 5 8.11 25.59 5.82
CA LYS A 5 7.18 24.54 6.26
C LYS A 5 7.71 23.11 6.06
N TYR A 6 8.99 22.92 5.77
CA TYR A 6 9.57 21.58 5.52
C TYR A 6 9.26 20.62 6.68
N ASN A 7 9.37 21.08 7.92
CA ASN A 7 9.08 20.27 9.12
C ASN A 7 7.59 19.96 9.31
N GLU A 8 6.67 20.71 8.70
CA GLU A 8 5.22 20.43 8.73
C GLU A 8 4.77 19.59 7.53
N ILE A 9 5.38 19.82 6.36
CA ILE A 9 5.05 19.13 5.11
C ILE A 9 5.62 17.71 5.12
N MET A 10 6.83 17.51 5.65
CA MET A 10 7.48 16.21 5.60
C MET A 10 6.74 15.10 6.38
N PRO A 11 6.24 15.32 7.61
CA PRO A 11 5.44 14.33 8.31
C PRO A 11 4.16 13.96 7.56
N ARG A 12 3.48 14.93 6.96
CA ARG A 12 2.27 14.70 6.15
C ARG A 12 2.57 13.88 4.89
N VAL A 13 3.61 14.26 4.15
CA VAL A 13 4.05 13.53 2.95
C VAL A 13 4.54 12.13 3.30
N ALA A 14 5.20 11.95 4.46
CA ALA A 14 5.58 10.64 4.95
C ALA A 14 4.33 9.78 5.22
N ILE A 15 3.35 10.29 5.98
CA ILE A 15 2.10 9.57 6.28
C ILE A 15 1.35 9.18 5.00
N GLU A 16 1.18 10.11 4.07
CA GLU A 16 0.48 9.86 2.80
C GLU A 16 1.22 8.86 1.90
N LYS A 17 2.56 8.81 1.96
CA LYS A 17 3.37 7.86 1.18
C LYS A 17 3.54 6.49 1.84
N LEU A 18 3.33 6.38 3.14
CA LEU A 18 3.60 5.15 3.87
C LEU A 18 2.58 4.03 3.59
N LYS A 19 1.47 4.32 2.88
CA LYS A 19 0.45 3.33 2.46
C LYS A 19 0.10 2.38 3.61
N LEU A 20 -0.07 2.94 4.82
CA LEU A 20 -0.21 2.17 6.04
C LEU A 20 -1.52 1.38 6.01
N ILE A 21 -1.45 0.16 6.54
CA ILE A 21 -2.61 -0.68 6.82
C ILE A 21 -2.80 -0.64 8.33
N GLU A 22 -4.04 -0.53 8.79
CA GLU A 22 -4.36 -0.59 10.22
C GLU A 22 -3.94 -1.94 10.81
N GLU A 23 -3.49 -1.93 12.06
CA GLU A 23 -3.00 -3.14 12.72
C GLU A 23 -4.09 -4.23 12.78
N GLN A 24 -5.34 -3.84 13.05
CA GLN A 24 -6.46 -4.77 13.12
C GLN A 24 -6.71 -5.46 11.77
N ASP A 25 -6.64 -4.71 10.66
CA ASP A 25 -6.81 -5.27 9.32
C ASP A 25 -5.72 -6.30 9.01
N LEU A 26 -4.48 -6.05 9.44
CA LEU A 26 -3.38 -7.03 9.31
C LEU A 26 -3.65 -8.30 10.11
N VAL A 27 -4.14 -8.17 11.35
CA VAL A 27 -4.50 -9.31 12.20
C VAL A 27 -5.62 -10.13 11.55
N ASP A 28 -6.63 -9.48 11.00
CA ASP A 28 -7.80 -10.12 10.37
C ASP A 28 -7.44 -10.88 9.07
N LEU A 29 -6.33 -10.52 8.44
CA LEU A 29 -5.77 -11.17 7.26
C LEU A 29 -4.94 -12.43 7.58
N VAL A 30 -4.50 -12.61 8.83
CA VAL A 30 -3.73 -13.79 9.22
C VAL A 30 -4.55 -15.06 9.01
N GLY A 31 -3.98 -16.03 8.29
CA GLY A 31 -4.63 -17.32 8.01
C GLY A 31 -5.70 -17.29 6.91
N ARG A 32 -5.94 -16.14 6.26
CA ARG A 32 -6.81 -16.04 5.08
C ARG A 32 -6.10 -16.56 3.83
N ASN A 33 -6.89 -16.93 2.82
CA ASN A 33 -6.36 -17.33 1.53
C ASN A 33 -5.93 -16.11 0.68
N LEU A 34 -5.14 -16.36 -0.37
CA LEU A 34 -4.58 -15.29 -1.22
C LEU A 34 -5.64 -14.42 -1.89
N GLU A 35 -6.80 -14.99 -2.24
CA GLU A 35 -7.89 -14.25 -2.87
C GLU A 35 -8.55 -13.27 -1.87
N ALA A 36 -8.79 -13.71 -0.64
CA ALA A 36 -9.31 -12.86 0.42
C ALA A 36 -8.33 -11.74 0.79
N ILE A 37 -7.03 -12.06 0.84
CA ILE A 37 -5.97 -11.06 1.06
C ILE A 37 -5.95 -10.04 -0.08
N ARG A 38 -6.00 -10.50 -1.34
CA ARG A 38 -6.03 -9.62 -2.51
C ARG A 38 -7.24 -8.70 -2.49
N ASN A 39 -8.43 -9.23 -2.18
CA ASN A 39 -9.66 -8.44 -2.13
C ASN A 39 -9.61 -7.38 -1.03
N ALA A 40 -9.09 -7.71 0.15
CA ALA A 40 -8.91 -6.73 1.22
C ALA A 40 -7.93 -5.62 0.82
N LEU A 41 -6.80 -5.96 0.19
CA LEU A 41 -5.82 -4.98 -0.25
C LEU A 41 -6.33 -4.09 -1.40
N LEU A 42 -7.28 -4.55 -2.22
CA LEU A 42 -7.92 -3.73 -3.26
C LEU A 42 -8.77 -2.57 -2.69
N GLU A 43 -9.22 -2.67 -1.44
CA GLU A 43 -9.94 -1.60 -0.73
C GLU A 43 -9.01 -0.59 -0.06
N THR A 44 -7.69 -0.79 -0.15
CA THR A 44 -6.67 0.08 0.45
C THR A 44 -5.94 0.91 -0.61
N SER A 45 -4.95 1.72 -0.18
CA SER A 45 -4.04 2.44 -1.09
C SER A 45 -3.18 1.55 -1.99
N TYR A 46 -3.22 0.22 -1.82
CA TYR A 46 -2.52 -0.75 -2.68
C TYR A 46 -3.29 -1.11 -3.96
N ARG A 47 -4.53 -0.64 -4.13
CA ARG A 47 -5.38 -0.97 -5.29
C ARG A 47 -4.68 -0.85 -6.64
N ASP A 48 -3.97 0.26 -6.87
CA ASP A 48 -3.35 0.55 -8.17
C ASP A 48 -2.17 -0.38 -8.48
N GLU A 49 -1.50 -0.92 -7.46
CA GLU A 49 -0.40 -1.89 -7.60
C GLU A 49 -0.91 -3.31 -7.87
N LEU A 50 -2.14 -3.62 -7.45
CA LEU A 50 -2.77 -4.92 -7.60
C LEU A 50 -3.61 -5.06 -8.88
N ASN A 51 -3.81 -3.95 -9.58
CA ASN A 51 -4.44 -3.88 -10.91
C ASN A 51 -3.42 -4.06 -12.06
N VAL A 52 -2.18 -4.43 -11.76
CA VAL A 52 -1.16 -4.66 -12.78
C VAL A 52 -1.59 -5.88 -13.63
N PRO A 53 -1.70 -5.73 -14.97
CA PRO A 53 -1.96 -6.86 -15.85
C PRO A 53 -0.84 -7.89 -15.72
N PRO A 54 -1.08 -9.18 -16.04
CA PRO A 54 -0.06 -10.21 -15.93
C PRO A 54 1.21 -9.75 -16.64
N GLN A 55 2.31 -9.61 -15.89
CA GLN A 55 3.62 -9.39 -16.49
C GLN A 55 3.95 -10.67 -17.26
N GLU A 56 4.10 -10.58 -18.58
CA GLU A 56 4.66 -11.67 -19.38
C GLU A 56 6.05 -11.95 -18.84
N THR A 57 6.20 -13.04 -18.09
CA THR A 57 7.53 -13.57 -17.77
C THR A 57 8.12 -14.06 -19.07
N ASN A 58 8.91 -13.22 -19.74
CA ASN A 58 9.81 -13.66 -20.79
C ASN A 58 10.84 -14.60 -20.14
N SER A 59 10.55 -15.90 -20.13
CA SER A 59 11.53 -16.95 -19.91
C SER A 59 12.53 -16.91 -21.06
N ASN A 60 13.79 -16.60 -20.75
CA ASN A 60 14.94 -16.92 -21.61
C ASN A 60 15.33 -18.39 -21.43
#